data_AF-A0A357EHQ6-F1
#
_entry.id   AF-A0A357EHQ6-F1
#
_cell.length_a   1.000
_cell.length_b   1.000
_cell.length_c   1.000
_cell.angle_alpha   90.00
_cell.angle_beta   90.00
_cell.angle_gamma   90.00
#
_symmetry.space_group_name_H-M   'P 1'
#
loop_
_entity.id
_entity.type
_entity.pdbx_description
1 polymer ?
#
loop_
_entity_poly.entity_id
_entity_poly.type
_entity_poly.pdbx_seq_one_letter_code
_entity_poly.pdbx_strand_id
1 'polypeptide(L)'
;GTPDHVLLKPGKFTDEEFGVIAQHAEIGYRILSGSDAELLKVAAVIAYTHHERFDGTGYPRGLKGGTIPIEGRIAAIADAFDALTTQRVYKPAFELGHAIDLMRKHRSAHFDPELLDTFIASTDELTRIHDQYADRTDTTPQSDT
;
A
#
# COMPACT_ATOMS: atom_id res chain seq x y z
N GLY A 1 3.88 -14.86 -7.77
CA GLY A 1 4.78 -15.11 -6.63
C GLY A 1 4.05 -15.59 -5.38
N THR A 2 2.78 -15.22 -5.20
CA THR A 2 1.95 -15.68 -4.07
C THR A 2 0.93 -16.71 -4.56
N PRO A 3 0.70 -17.82 -3.84
CA PRO A 3 -0.38 -18.77 -4.17
C PRO A 3 -1.76 -18.13 -4.12
N ASP A 4 -2.62 -18.44 -5.09
CA ASP A 4 -3.97 -17.85 -5.23
C ASP A 4 -4.84 -18.04 -3.99
N HIS A 5 -4.74 -19.20 -3.31
CA HIS A 5 -5.52 -19.48 -2.10
C HIS A 5 -5.16 -18.58 -0.91
N VAL A 6 -3.95 -18.01 -0.89
CA VAL A 6 -3.57 -16.97 0.09
C VAL A 6 -3.96 -15.60 -0.47
N LEU A 7 -3.63 -15.30 -1.72
CA LEU A 7 -3.88 -13.98 -2.31
C LEU A 7 -5.37 -13.60 -2.34
N LEU A 8 -6.25 -14.56 -2.61
CA LEU A 8 -7.68 -14.37 -2.80
C LEU A 8 -8.51 -14.71 -1.56
N LYS A 9 -7.87 -14.98 -0.41
CA LYS A 9 -8.58 -15.36 0.80
C LYS A 9 -9.44 -14.19 1.32
N PRO A 10 -10.75 -14.40 1.54
CA PRO A 10 -11.55 -13.42 2.26
C PRO A 10 -11.25 -13.49 3.77
N GLY A 11 -10.90 -12.36 4.37
CA GLY A 11 -10.69 -12.22 5.82
C GLY A 11 -9.23 -12.12 6.23
N LYS A 12 -8.95 -12.38 7.52
CA LYS A 12 -7.60 -12.25 8.09
C LYS A 12 -6.74 -13.48 7.74
N PHE A 13 -5.45 -13.23 7.55
CA PHE A 13 -4.45 -14.27 7.41
C PHE A 13 -4.11 -14.91 8.77
N THR A 14 -3.78 -16.20 8.75
CA THR A 14 -3.02 -16.85 9.84
C THR A 14 -1.56 -16.39 9.79
N ASP A 15 -0.79 -16.69 10.82
CA ASP A 15 0.65 -16.34 10.85
C ASP A 15 1.42 -17.04 9.72
N GLU A 16 1.07 -18.29 9.36
CA GLU A 16 1.69 -18.98 8.23
C GLU A 16 1.33 -18.32 6.89
N GLU A 17 0.05 -18.00 6.69
CA GLU A 17 -0.42 -17.33 5.48
C GLU A 17 0.19 -15.94 5.35
N PHE A 18 0.33 -15.21 6.46
CA PHE A 18 1.02 -13.93 6.49
C PHE A 18 2.48 -14.09 6.07
N GLY A 19 3.17 -15.12 6.57
CA GLY A 19 4.53 -15.46 6.17
C GLY A 19 4.66 -15.77 4.66
N VAL A 20 3.61 -16.27 4.02
CA VAL A 20 3.57 -16.51 2.57
C VAL A 20 3.32 -15.20 1.80
N ILE A 21 2.28 -14.44 2.15
CA ILE A 21 1.95 -13.20 1.43
C ILE A 21 3.07 -12.16 1.56
N ALA A 22 3.74 -12.07 2.72
CA ALA A 22 4.83 -11.12 2.96
C ALA A 22 6.03 -11.32 2.01
N GLN A 23 6.21 -12.52 1.46
CA GLN A 23 7.32 -12.82 0.53
C GLN A 23 7.23 -12.06 -0.79
N HIS A 24 6.06 -11.51 -1.16
CA HIS A 24 5.92 -10.79 -2.43
C HIS A 24 6.87 -9.59 -2.52
N ALA A 25 7.18 -8.93 -1.40
CA ALA A 25 8.10 -7.79 -1.36
C ALA A 25 9.51 -8.23 -1.80
N GLU A 26 10.00 -9.33 -1.25
CA GLU A 26 11.32 -9.87 -1.61
C GLU A 26 11.34 -10.50 -3.01
N ILE A 27 10.27 -11.19 -3.40
CA ILE A 27 10.12 -11.74 -4.76
C ILE A 27 10.13 -10.62 -5.80
N GLY A 28 9.38 -9.55 -5.56
CA GLY A 28 9.30 -8.37 -6.44
C GLY A 28 10.66 -7.69 -6.58
N TYR A 29 11.38 -7.51 -5.45
CA TYR A 29 12.76 -7.04 -5.48
C TYR A 29 13.65 -7.89 -6.40
N ARG A 30 13.67 -9.22 -6.22
CA ARG A 30 14.50 -10.12 -7.03
C ARG A 30 14.17 -10.08 -8.52
N ILE A 31 12.90 -9.89 -8.88
CA ILE A 31 12.49 -9.77 -10.28
C ILE A 31 13.04 -8.49 -10.91
N LEU A 32 13.06 -7.39 -10.14
CA LEU A 32 13.41 -6.06 -10.66
C LEU A 32 14.90 -5.72 -10.52
N SER A 33 15.60 -6.30 -9.54
CA SER A 33 16.98 -5.94 -9.17
C SER A 33 18.05 -6.33 -10.19
N GLY A 34 17.69 -7.10 -11.22
CA GLY A 34 18.63 -7.56 -12.26
C GLY A 34 18.92 -6.54 -13.36
N SER A 35 18.24 -5.39 -13.36
CA SER A 35 18.39 -4.37 -14.41
C SER A 35 19.26 -3.20 -13.98
N ASP A 36 20.03 -2.66 -14.93
CA ASP A 36 20.80 -1.44 -14.73
C ASP A 36 20.01 -0.14 -14.92
N ALA A 37 18.80 -0.22 -15.47
CA ALA A 37 17.94 0.93 -15.66
C ALA A 37 17.55 1.56 -14.32
N GLU A 38 17.74 2.88 -14.18
CA GLU A 38 17.46 3.60 -12.93
C GLU A 38 16.01 3.42 -12.44
N LEU A 39 15.05 3.45 -13.37
CA LEU A 39 13.64 3.19 -13.07
C LEU A 39 13.43 1.82 -12.39
N LEU A 40 14.09 0.77 -12.89
CA LEU A 40 13.94 -0.57 -12.33
C LEU A 40 14.67 -0.72 -11.00
N LYS A 41 15.78 0.01 -10.80
CA LYS A 41 16.44 0.10 -9.50
C LYS A 41 15.54 0.73 -8.44
N VAL A 42 14.86 1.84 -8.77
CA VAL A 42 13.89 2.48 -7.88
C VAL A 42 12.69 1.55 -7.62
N ALA A 43 12.13 0.93 -8.68
CA ALA A 43 11.01 0.00 -8.54
C ALA A 43 11.38 -1.21 -7.66
N ALA A 44 12.60 -1.74 -7.77
CA ALA A 44 13.08 -2.80 -6.89
C ALA A 44 13.12 -2.34 -5.43
N VAL A 45 13.64 -1.14 -5.16
CA VAL A 45 13.67 -0.56 -3.81
C VAL A 45 12.25 -0.43 -3.24
N ILE A 46 11.31 0.12 -4.01
CA ILE A 46 9.91 0.25 -3.59
C ILE A 46 9.32 -1.13 -3.28
N ALA A 47 9.44 -2.08 -4.20
CA ALA A 47 8.94 -3.45 -4.03
C ALA A 47 9.46 -4.07 -2.73
N TYR A 48 10.74 -3.83 -2.39
CA TYR A 48 11.34 -4.41 -1.20
C TYR A 48 10.99 -3.71 0.11
N THR A 49 10.53 -2.46 0.06
CA THR A 49 10.46 -1.61 1.27
C THR A 49 9.12 -0.94 1.54
N HIS A 50 8.14 -1.01 0.63
CA HIS A 50 6.82 -0.38 0.81
C HIS A 50 5.98 -0.96 1.97
N HIS A 51 6.36 -2.11 2.54
CA HIS A 51 5.76 -2.68 3.75
C HIS A 51 6.63 -2.53 5.01
N GLU A 52 7.75 -1.83 4.91
CA GLU A 52 8.49 -1.40 6.10
C GLU A 52 7.67 -0.36 6.86
N ARG A 53 7.74 -0.41 8.19
CA ARG A 53 7.02 0.50 9.09
C ARG A 53 8.03 1.41 9.76
N PHE A 54 7.71 2.68 9.87
CA PHE A 54 8.64 3.69 10.40
C PHE A 54 9.20 3.36 11.79
N ASP A 55 8.45 2.64 12.62
CA ASP A 55 8.85 2.17 13.96
C ASP A 55 9.79 0.94 13.97
N GLY A 56 9.97 0.26 12.83
CA GLY A 56 10.77 -0.96 12.70
C GLY A 56 9.99 -2.27 12.81
N THR A 57 8.66 -2.22 12.93
CA THR A 57 7.80 -3.43 13.04
C THR A 57 7.34 -3.98 11.69
N GLY A 58 7.80 -3.38 10.59
CA GLY A 58 7.49 -3.80 9.23
C GLY A 58 8.31 -4.98 8.75
N TYR A 59 8.15 -5.28 7.47
CA TYR A 59 8.79 -6.42 6.82
C TYR A 59 9.20 -6.02 5.38
N PRO A 60 10.10 -6.77 4.73
CA PRO A 60 10.74 -8.02 5.17
C PRO A 60 12.01 -7.84 6.02
N ARG A 61 12.55 -6.63 6.16
CA ARG A 61 13.87 -6.39 6.77
C ARG A 61 13.78 -5.73 8.15
N GLY A 62 12.63 -5.18 8.53
CA GLY A 62 12.46 -4.50 9.82
C GLY A 62 13.27 -3.21 9.89
N LEU A 63 13.34 -2.48 8.77
CA LEU A 63 14.01 -1.19 8.70
C LEU A 63 13.24 -0.15 9.52
N LYS A 64 13.97 0.80 10.10
CA LYS A 64 13.40 1.79 11.03
C LYS A 64 13.77 3.21 10.65
N GLY A 65 12.78 4.10 10.70
CA GLY A 65 12.97 5.54 10.46
C GLY A 65 13.62 5.82 9.11
N GLY A 66 14.62 6.71 9.11
CA GLY A 66 15.35 7.10 7.90
C GLY A 66 16.22 6.02 7.25
N THR A 67 16.31 4.82 7.84
CA THR A 67 16.97 3.67 7.17
C THR A 67 16.08 3.04 6.09
N ILE A 68 14.79 3.34 6.10
CA ILE A 68 13.86 3.02 5.02
C ILE A 68 14.12 4.02 3.88
N PRO A 69 14.42 3.56 2.64
CA PRO A 69 14.52 4.43 1.48
C PRO A 69 13.29 5.33 1.33
N ILE A 70 13.49 6.57 0.89
CA ILE A 70 12.40 7.57 0.83
C ILE A 70 11.28 7.11 -0.11
N GLU A 71 11.62 6.43 -1.20
CA GLU A 71 10.70 5.88 -2.18
C GLU A 71 9.77 4.84 -1.57
N GLY A 72 10.30 3.99 -0.67
CA GLY A 72 9.50 3.02 0.09
C GLY A 72 8.56 3.70 1.08
N ARG A 73 9.03 4.75 1.78
CA ARG A 73 8.20 5.53 2.72
C ARG A 73 7.07 6.26 2.01
N ILE A 74 7.32 6.83 0.83
CA ILE A 74 6.29 7.47 -0.01
C ILE A 74 5.28 6.42 -0.49
N ALA A 75 5.76 5.28 -1.02
CA ALA A 75 4.89 4.22 -1.52
C ALA A 75 3.99 3.63 -0.43
N ALA A 76 4.50 3.44 0.81
CA ALA A 76 3.71 2.95 1.93
C ALA A 76 2.52 3.88 2.28
N ILE A 77 2.71 5.20 2.18
CA ILE A 77 1.65 6.19 2.40
C ILE A 77 0.61 6.11 1.28
N ALA A 78 1.06 6.08 0.02
CA ALA A 78 0.18 6.03 -1.15
C ALA A 78 -0.64 4.73 -1.18
N ASP A 79 -0.01 3.58 -0.94
CA ASP A 79 -0.65 2.25 -0.90
C ASP A 79 -1.69 2.17 0.22
N ALA A 80 -1.36 2.66 1.42
CA ALA A 80 -2.29 2.69 2.53
C ALA A 80 -3.50 3.62 2.26
N PHE A 81 -3.28 4.78 1.66
CA PHE A 81 -4.35 5.69 1.29
C PHE A 81 -5.31 5.03 0.30
N ASP A 82 -4.79 4.53 -0.82
CA ASP A 82 -5.60 3.85 -1.85
C ASP A 82 -6.36 2.65 -1.27
N ALA A 83 -5.71 1.81 -0.45
CA ALA A 83 -6.37 0.69 0.22
C ALA A 83 -7.49 1.09 1.20
N LEU A 84 -7.47 2.32 1.72
CA LEU A 84 -8.51 2.85 2.61
C LEU A 84 -9.66 3.53 1.84
N THR A 85 -9.36 4.20 0.73
CA THR A 85 -10.33 4.99 -0.05
C THR A 85 -10.93 4.24 -1.24
N THR A 86 -10.39 3.09 -1.62
CA THR A 86 -10.90 2.30 -2.75
C THR A 86 -11.86 1.20 -2.27
N GLN A 87 -13.01 1.10 -2.92
CA GLN A 87 -14.00 0.06 -2.64
C GLN A 87 -13.45 -1.31 -3.08
N ARG A 88 -13.51 -2.30 -2.19
CA ARG A 88 -13.15 -3.69 -2.49
C ARG A 88 -14.36 -4.59 -2.29
N VAL A 89 -14.37 -5.77 -2.90
CA VAL A 89 -15.46 -6.76 -2.83
C VAL A 89 -15.92 -7.04 -1.39
N TYR A 90 -15.01 -6.95 -0.42
CA TYR A 90 -15.28 -7.23 0.99
C TYR A 90 -15.28 -6.01 1.92
N LYS A 91 -15.10 -4.79 1.39
CA LYS A 91 -14.97 -3.58 2.21
C LYS A 91 -15.39 -2.32 1.43
N PRO A 92 -16.39 -1.55 1.90
CA PRO A 92 -16.70 -0.25 1.31
C PRO A 92 -15.51 0.69 1.47
N ALA A 93 -15.34 1.61 0.51
CA ALA A 93 -14.41 2.73 0.64
C ALA A 93 -14.70 3.51 1.94
N PHE A 94 -13.66 3.92 2.66
CA PHE A 94 -13.85 4.88 3.73
C PHE A 94 -14.02 6.28 3.16
N GLU A 95 -14.85 7.08 3.84
CA GLU A 95 -14.87 8.53 3.64
C GLU A 95 -13.46 9.10 3.81
N LEU A 96 -13.07 10.03 2.94
CA LEU A 96 -11.71 10.56 2.87
C LEU A 96 -11.20 11.07 4.23
N GLY A 97 -12.03 11.82 4.95
CA GLY A 97 -11.68 12.33 6.28
C GLY A 97 -11.41 11.21 7.28
N HIS A 98 -12.16 10.11 7.21
CA HIS A 98 -11.95 8.96 8.07
C HIS A 98 -10.65 8.21 7.74
N ALA A 99 -10.33 8.07 6.44
CA ALA A 99 -9.07 7.48 6.00
C ALA A 99 -7.86 8.30 6.52
N ILE A 100 -7.90 9.63 6.38
CA ILE A 100 -6.86 10.54 6.87
C ILE A 100 -6.71 10.45 8.39
N ASP A 101 -7.81 10.46 9.14
CA ASP A 101 -7.78 10.33 10.60
C ASP A 101 -7.18 9.00 11.05
N LEU A 102 -7.47 7.91 10.34
CA LEU A 102 -6.87 6.61 10.62
C LEU A 102 -5.37 6.62 10.33
N MET A 103 -4.93 7.21 9.21
CA MET A 103 -3.51 7.33 8.88
C MET A 103 -2.76 8.18 9.93
N ARG A 104 -3.35 9.29 10.38
CA ARG A 104 -2.79 10.16 11.44
C ARG A 104 -2.54 9.41 12.75
N LYS A 105 -3.42 8.48 13.14
CA LYS A 105 -3.22 7.64 14.33
C LYS A 105 -1.98 6.76 14.25
N HIS A 106 -1.47 6.50 13.05
CA HIS A 106 -0.28 5.70 12.81
C HIS A 106 0.95 6.54 12.40
N ARG A 107 0.89 7.87 12.54
CA ARG A 107 2.03 8.78 12.37
C ARG A 107 3.19 8.37 13.28
N SER A 108 4.41 8.36 12.76
CA SER A 108 5.66 7.93 13.43
C SER A 108 5.71 6.45 13.83
N ALA A 109 4.62 5.70 13.70
CA ALA A 109 4.59 4.25 13.92
C ALA A 109 4.66 3.51 12.57
N HIS A 110 3.61 3.64 11.76
CA HIS A 110 3.62 3.08 10.41
C HIS A 110 4.31 4.03 9.44
N PHE A 111 3.96 5.31 9.50
CA PHE A 111 4.33 6.29 8.47
C PHE A 111 5.40 7.25 8.96
N ASP A 112 6.25 7.66 8.02
CA ASP A 112 7.14 8.79 8.22
C ASP A 112 6.32 10.05 8.54
N PRO A 113 6.60 10.72 9.66
CA PRO A 113 5.82 11.88 10.09
C PRO A 113 5.88 13.05 9.10
N GLU A 114 7.04 13.35 8.52
CA GLU A 114 7.20 14.50 7.63
C GLU A 114 6.50 14.26 6.30
N LEU A 115 6.64 13.05 5.76
CA LEU A 115 5.98 12.67 4.50
C LEU A 115 4.47 12.57 4.66
N LEU A 116 3.98 12.00 5.78
CA LEU A 116 2.55 11.92 6.04
C LEU A 116 1.92 13.31 6.19
N ASP A 117 2.58 14.22 6.92
CA ASP A 117 2.07 15.58 7.08
C ASP A 117 2.04 16.32 5.74
N THR A 118 3.08 16.14 4.91
CA THR A 118 3.13 16.68 3.54
C THR A 118 2.00 16.13 2.67
N PHE A 119 1.77 14.81 2.71
CA PHE A 119 0.69 14.17 1.98
C PHE A 119 -0.69 14.73 2.38
N ILE A 120 -0.93 14.87 3.68
CA ILE A 120 -2.21 15.38 4.20
C ILE A 120 -2.42 16.86 3.85
N ALA A 121 -1.35 17.66 3.79
CA ALA A 121 -1.43 19.05 3.35
C ALA A 121 -1.86 19.19 1.88
N SER A 122 -1.68 18.15 1.06
CA SER A 122 -2.04 18.11 -0.36
C SER A 122 -3.39 17.43 -0.65
N THR A 123 -4.27 17.32 0.35
CA THR A 123 -5.52 16.55 0.27
C THR A 123 -6.50 16.99 -0.81
N ASP A 124 -6.58 18.29 -1.11
CA ASP A 124 -7.44 18.80 -2.20
C ASP A 124 -7.01 18.28 -3.59
N GLU A 125 -5.70 18.13 -3.82
CA GLU A 125 -5.17 17.56 -5.05
C GLU A 125 -5.34 16.04 -5.10
N LEU A 126 -5.10 15.36 -3.98
CA LEU A 126 -5.32 13.93 -3.86
C LEU A 126 -6.77 13.53 -4.13
N THR A 127 -7.72 14.30 -3.61
CA THR A 127 -9.16 14.09 -3.85
C THR A 127 -9.49 14.19 -5.33
N ARG A 128 -8.98 15.23 -6.00
CA ARG A 128 -9.18 15.41 -7.45
C ARG A 128 -8.62 14.24 -8.26
N ILE A 129 -7.42 13.76 -7.94
CA ILE A 129 -6.81 12.61 -8.62
C ILE A 129 -7.63 11.34 -8.35
N HIS A 130 -8.00 11.10 -7.09
CA HIS A 130 -8.80 9.93 -6.71
C HIS A 130 -10.14 9.90 -7.44
N ASP A 131 -10.88 11.02 -7.45
CA ASP A 131 -12.17 11.13 -8.14
C ASP A 131 -12.03 10.98 -9.65
N GLN A 132 -10.95 11.52 -10.24
CA GLN A 132 -10.69 11.43 -11.68
C GLN A 132 -10.41 9.98 -12.14
N TYR A 133 -9.75 9.19 -11.30
CA TYR A 133 -9.33 7.81 -11.61
C TYR A 133 -10.11 6.75 -10.84
N ALA A 134 -11.22 7.13 -10.18
CA ALA A 134 -12.07 6.20 -9.46
C ALA A 134 -12.55 5.08 -10.41
N ASP A 135 -12.57 3.85 -9.90
CA ASP A 135 -13.02 2.70 -10.66
C ASP A 135 -14.44 2.95 -11.20
N ARG A 136 -14.58 2.88 -12.53
CA ARG A 136 -15.91 2.94 -13.15
C ARG A 136 -16.66 1.69 -12.74
N THR A 137 -17.65 1.82 -11.87
CA THR A 137 -18.58 0.74 -11.57
C THR A 137 -19.43 0.50 -12.82
N ASP A 138 -19.04 -0.44 -13.68
CA ASP A 138 -19.93 -0.98 -14.70
C ASP A 138 -21.05 -1.74 -13.99
N THR A 139 -22.10 -1.01 -13.62
CA THR A 139 -23.38 -1.59 -13.23
C THR A 139 -24.05 -2.07 -14.51
N THR A 140 -23.64 -3.24 -15.00
CA THR A 140 -24.49 -3.98 -15.94
C THR A 140 -25.69 -4.46 -15.12
N PRO A 141 -26.94 -4.05 -15.41
CA PRO A 141 -28.09 -4.61 -14.74
C PRO A 141 -28.12 -6.10 -15.08
N GLN A 142 -28.06 -6.97 -14.07
CA GLN A 142 -28.43 -8.37 -14.23
C GLN A 142 -29.88 -8.39 -14.69
N SER A 143 -30.10 -8.71 -15.96
CA SER A 143 -31.42 -9.02 -16.48
C SER A 143 -31.83 -10.37 -15.91
N ASP A 144 -32.76 -10.35 -14.96
CA ASP A 144 -33.50 -11.54 -14.56
C ASP A 144 -34.34 -12.02 -15.76
N THR A 145 -33.97 -13.18 -16.31
CA THR A 145 -34.82 -14.05 -17.14
C THR A 145 -34.70 -15.48 -16.67
#